data_AF-A0A4S4M1D8-F1
#
_entry.id   AF-A0A4S4M1D8-F1
#
_cell.length_a   1.000
_cell.length_b   1.000
_cell.length_c   1.000
_cell.angle_alpha   90.00
_cell.angle_beta   90.00
_cell.angle_gamma   90.00
#
_symmetry.space_group_name_H-M   'P 1'
#
loop_
_entity.id
_entity.type
_entity.pdbx_description
1 polymer ?
#
loop_
_entity_poly.entity_id
_entity_poly.type
_entity_poly.pdbx_seq_one_letter_code
_entity_poly.pdbx_strand_id
1 'polypeptide(L)'
;MAFVSNTYALQPEEIDAISRFCQGDSMQIVEFAGRLSVFGKKMIQQGNDPVPDDGRKLNLEATCPPSWKNYQSDESTRTGTVPFMSYEIFARRRYSLGDGDGYLHGRRFDVPNGVPIHTVIHDIESFFGVLVYQCLVREGPGGHRRQDLIPGPSMMLKEIMDLRKCIVGLFEDRDADMKCRLFGAPQLFESRVISFFHPYFNRLKPLVREWWRILKCTYRIYNDVAQALVHGQVLVMLEKHLDLITAGEGDMTPTEAETSEEAERLRDTELQRRADDLRRLYSSPWDTEECLFSSGL
;
A
#
# COMPACT_ATOMS: atom_id res chain seq x y z
N MET A 1 6.99 -28.63 -22.21
CA MET A 1 6.86 -27.23 -22.71
C MET A 1 6.98 -26.32 -21.51
N ALA A 2 8.11 -25.61 -21.38
CA ALA A 2 8.35 -24.69 -20.27
C ALA A 2 7.83 -23.30 -20.67
N PHE A 3 6.91 -22.75 -19.88
CA PHE A 3 6.49 -21.36 -19.98
C PHE A 3 7.57 -20.48 -19.34
N VAL A 4 8.26 -19.69 -20.16
CA VAL A 4 9.14 -18.63 -19.67
C VAL A 4 8.26 -17.42 -19.41
N SER A 5 7.84 -17.25 -18.15
CA SER A 5 7.22 -16.00 -17.68
C SER A 5 8.31 -14.93 -17.63
N ASN A 6 8.36 -14.07 -18.65
CA ASN A 6 9.30 -12.96 -18.69
C ASN A 6 8.73 -11.78 -17.90
N THR A 7 8.65 -11.93 -16.57
CA THR A 7 8.36 -10.82 -15.66
C THR A 7 9.65 -10.04 -15.46
N TYR A 8 9.69 -8.81 -15.99
CA TYR A 8 10.78 -7.86 -15.75
C TYR A 8 10.79 -7.43 -14.29
N ALA A 9 11.49 -8.20 -13.46
CA ALA A 9 11.85 -7.77 -12.12
C ALA A 9 12.93 -6.67 -12.23
N LEU A 10 12.68 -5.53 -11.61
CA LEU A 10 13.68 -4.48 -11.43
C LEU A 10 14.91 -5.10 -10.75
N GLN A 11 16.10 -4.78 -11.26
CA GLN A 11 17.32 -5.27 -10.65
C GLN A 11 17.49 -4.62 -9.27
N PRO A 12 18.08 -5.32 -8.29
CA PRO A 12 18.28 -4.79 -6.93
C PRO A 12 18.97 -3.41 -6.91
N GLU A 13 19.87 -3.15 -7.86
CA GLU A 13 20.57 -1.88 -8.03
C GLU A 13 19.64 -0.73 -8.45
N GLU A 14 18.58 -1.02 -9.21
CA GLU A 14 17.58 -0.05 -9.66
C GLU A 14 16.62 0.29 -8.51
N ILE A 15 16.27 -0.70 -7.69
CA ILE A 15 15.47 -0.52 -6.47
C ILE A 15 16.23 0.31 -5.44
N ASP A 16 17.52 0.04 -5.26
CA ASP A 16 18.39 0.81 -4.37
C ASP A 16 18.61 2.24 -4.87
N ALA A 17 18.77 2.45 -6.18
CA ALA A 17 18.84 3.78 -6.78
C ALA A 17 17.54 4.59 -6.56
N ILE A 18 16.37 3.96 -6.70
CA ILE A 18 15.07 4.60 -6.39
C ILE A 18 14.95 4.91 -4.90
N SER A 19 15.41 4.01 -4.03
CA SER A 19 15.42 4.21 -2.57
C SER A 19 16.29 5.40 -2.17
N ARG A 20 17.49 5.54 -2.74
CA ARG A 20 18.41 6.67 -2.54
C ARG A 20 17.88 7.97 -3.14
N PHE A 21 17.23 7.90 -4.31
CA PHE A 21 16.54 9.05 -4.91
C PHE A 21 15.42 9.58 -4.00
N CYS A 22 14.64 8.69 -3.39
CA CYS A 22 13.61 9.04 -2.41
C CYS A 22 14.17 9.65 -1.10
N GLN A 23 15.47 9.58 -0.86
CA GLN A 23 16.17 10.16 0.30
C GLN A 23 16.75 11.57 0.02
N GLY A 24 16.62 12.10 -1.20
CA GLY A 24 16.91 13.51 -1.50
C GLY A 24 18.38 13.85 -1.78
N ASP A 25 19.20 12.88 -2.22
CA ASP A 25 20.60 13.15 -2.57
C ASP A 25 20.71 13.80 -3.97
N SER A 26 21.02 15.09 -4.01
CA SER A 26 20.82 15.96 -5.18
C SER A 26 21.78 15.70 -6.35
N MET A 27 22.92 15.07 -6.09
CA MET A 27 23.97 14.87 -7.10
C MET A 27 23.68 13.69 -8.05
N GLN A 28 22.74 12.81 -7.71
CA GLN A 28 22.39 11.63 -8.52
C GLN A 28 21.12 11.79 -9.37
N ILE A 29 20.42 12.92 -9.25
CA ILE A 29 19.20 13.23 -10.01
C ILE A 29 19.46 13.23 -11.53
N VAL A 30 20.62 13.74 -11.96
CA VAL A 30 21.02 13.81 -13.37
C VAL A 30 21.42 12.45 -13.93
N GLU A 31 22.13 11.64 -13.12
CA GLU A 31 22.54 10.29 -13.52
C GLU A 31 21.34 9.33 -13.60
N PHE A 32 20.40 9.43 -12.67
CA PHE A 32 19.16 8.65 -12.67
C PHE A 32 18.20 9.06 -13.79
N ALA A 33 18.04 10.36 -14.07
CA ALA A 33 17.31 10.82 -15.26
C ALA A 33 17.97 10.31 -16.56
N GLY A 34 19.31 10.23 -16.59
CA GLY A 34 20.07 9.58 -17.65
C GLY A 34 19.75 8.09 -17.78
N ARG A 35 19.72 7.34 -16.67
CA ARG A 35 19.42 5.89 -16.65
C ARG A 35 17.96 5.58 -16.99
N LEU A 36 16.99 6.36 -16.51
CA LEU A 36 15.59 6.27 -16.93
C LEU A 36 15.39 6.63 -18.40
N SER A 37 16.14 7.62 -18.92
CA SER A 37 16.16 7.94 -20.35
C SER A 37 16.74 6.80 -21.18
N VAL A 38 17.80 6.13 -20.70
CA VAL A 38 18.38 4.94 -21.34
C VAL A 38 17.43 3.75 -21.26
N PHE A 39 16.78 3.50 -20.13
CA PHE A 39 15.78 2.44 -19.95
C PHE A 39 14.56 2.67 -20.85
N GLY A 40 14.03 3.90 -20.87
CA GLY A 40 12.95 4.30 -21.78
C GLY A 40 13.34 4.18 -23.25
N LYS A 41 14.57 4.55 -23.61
CA LYS A 41 15.10 4.34 -24.97
C LYS A 41 15.26 2.86 -25.30
N LYS A 42 15.68 2.01 -24.36
CA LYS A 42 15.83 0.55 -24.55
C LYS A 42 14.48 -0.13 -24.78
N MET A 43 13.45 0.32 -24.06
CA MET A 43 12.05 -0.08 -24.28
C MET A 43 11.53 0.35 -25.66
N ILE A 44 11.90 1.54 -26.15
CA ILE A 44 11.50 2.04 -27.48
C ILE A 44 12.28 1.36 -28.62
N GLN A 45 13.58 1.09 -28.41
CA GLN A 45 14.47 0.52 -29.43
C GLN A 45 14.19 -0.97 -29.66
N GLN A 46 13.83 -1.73 -28.61
CA GLN A 46 13.36 -3.12 -28.72
C GLN A 46 11.95 -3.24 -29.34
N GLY A 47 11.21 -2.13 -29.48
CA GLY A 47 9.99 -2.06 -30.29
C GLY A 47 10.24 -1.79 -31.79
N ASN A 48 11.47 -1.44 -32.18
CA ASN A 48 11.85 -1.07 -33.55
C ASN A 48 12.85 -2.04 -34.21
N ASP A 49 13.34 -3.05 -33.49
CA ASP A 49 14.10 -4.14 -34.11
C ASP A 49 13.16 -4.94 -35.04
N PRO A 50 13.55 -5.22 -36.29
CA PRO A 50 12.70 -5.97 -37.22
C PRO A 50 12.54 -7.41 -36.70
N VAL A 51 11.37 -7.69 -36.13
CA VAL A 51 10.92 -9.04 -35.81
C VAL A 51 10.80 -9.82 -37.12
N PRO A 52 11.29 -11.08 -37.20
CA PRO A 52 11.02 -11.94 -38.35
C PRO A 52 9.51 -12.04 -38.53
N ASP A 53 9.02 -11.76 -39.73
CA ASP A 53 7.60 -11.74 -40.08
C ASP A 53 6.93 -13.10 -39.81
N ASP A 54 6.43 -13.28 -38.58
CA ASP A 54 5.59 -14.39 -38.16
C ASP A 54 4.11 -13.99 -38.08
N GLY A 55 3.71 -12.90 -38.76
CA GLY A 55 2.30 -12.54 -38.91
C GLY A 55 1.54 -12.21 -37.61
N ARG A 56 2.19 -12.20 -36.44
CA ARG A 56 1.56 -11.77 -35.18
C ARG A 56 1.98 -10.34 -34.88
N LYS A 57 1.16 -9.39 -35.31
CA LYS A 57 1.24 -7.99 -34.85
C LYS A 57 1.12 -7.98 -33.32
N LEU A 58 2.24 -7.88 -32.62
CA LEU A 58 2.27 -7.55 -31.20
C LEU A 58 1.73 -6.12 -31.06
N ASN A 59 0.51 -6.01 -30.55
CA ASN A 59 -0.11 -4.73 -30.24
C ASN A 59 0.72 -4.06 -29.13
N LEU A 60 1.47 -3.01 -29.46
CA LEU A 60 2.27 -2.24 -28.51
C LEU A 60 1.44 -1.66 -27.35
N GLU A 61 0.11 -1.58 -27.52
CA GLU A 61 -0.85 -1.23 -26.46
C GLU A 61 -0.91 -2.27 -25.33
N ALA A 62 -0.49 -3.52 -25.56
CA ALA A 62 -0.63 -4.61 -24.60
C ALA A 62 0.49 -4.68 -23.53
N THR A 63 1.58 -3.94 -23.70
CA THR A 63 2.72 -3.92 -22.75
C THR A 63 2.84 -2.63 -21.96
N CYS A 64 2.00 -1.64 -22.24
CA CYS A 64 1.91 -0.43 -21.44
C CYS A 64 0.98 -0.67 -20.25
N PRO A 65 1.30 -0.15 -19.05
CA PRO A 65 0.33 -0.08 -17.97
C PRO A 65 -0.97 0.53 -18.49
N PRO A 66 -2.15 0.03 -18.06
CA PRO A 66 -3.42 0.54 -18.54
C PRO A 66 -3.47 2.05 -18.32
N SER A 67 -3.79 2.80 -19.38
CA SER A 67 -3.96 4.23 -19.26
C SER A 67 -5.28 4.51 -18.54
N TRP A 68 -5.21 5.00 -17.31
CA TRP A 68 -6.39 5.40 -16.53
C TRP A 68 -7.12 6.62 -17.12
N LYS A 69 -6.60 7.22 -18.19
CA LYS A 69 -7.18 8.40 -18.88
C LYS A 69 -8.57 8.16 -19.44
N ASN A 70 -8.90 6.91 -19.78
CA ASN A 70 -10.19 6.52 -20.33
C ASN A 70 -11.17 5.99 -19.26
N TYR A 71 -10.75 5.92 -17.99
CA TYR A 71 -11.61 5.47 -16.90
C TYR A 71 -12.52 6.62 -16.48
N GLN A 72 -13.78 6.58 -16.92
CA GLN A 72 -14.82 7.43 -16.38
C GLN A 72 -15.30 6.82 -15.06
N SER A 73 -14.97 7.46 -13.94
CA SER A 73 -15.64 7.13 -12.68
C SER A 73 -17.11 7.49 -12.83
N ASP A 74 -17.99 6.50 -12.82
CA ASP A 74 -19.43 6.74 -12.74
C ASP A 74 -19.70 7.55 -11.47
N GLU A 75 -20.08 8.83 -11.62
CA GLU A 75 -20.18 9.80 -10.52
C GLU A 75 -21.21 9.41 -9.45
N SER A 76 -22.03 8.39 -9.76
CA SER A 76 -23.25 8.06 -9.06
C SER A 76 -23.10 7.01 -7.94
N THR A 77 -22.00 6.25 -7.89
CA THR A 77 -21.82 5.20 -6.86
C THR A 77 -20.41 5.19 -6.30
N ARG A 78 -20.24 5.84 -5.14
CA ARG A 78 -19.03 5.73 -4.32
C ARG A 78 -18.87 4.29 -3.85
N THR A 79 -18.02 3.52 -4.52
CA THR A 79 -17.67 2.15 -4.13
C THR A 79 -16.45 2.17 -3.21
N GLY A 80 -16.51 1.42 -2.10
CA GLY A 80 -15.40 1.31 -1.14
C GLY A 80 -15.81 1.50 0.33
N THR A 81 -15.05 0.88 1.23
CA THR A 81 -15.25 1.02 2.67
C THR A 81 -14.74 2.39 3.13
N VAL A 82 -15.68 3.33 3.33
CA VAL A 82 -15.44 4.76 3.60
C VAL A 82 -14.26 5.05 4.55
N PRO A 83 -14.11 4.38 5.71
CA PRO A 83 -12.97 4.59 6.62
C PRO A 83 -11.58 4.42 5.98
N PHE A 84 -11.44 3.52 5.01
CA PHE A 84 -10.15 3.16 4.43
C PHE A 84 -9.88 3.83 3.10
N MET A 85 -10.88 4.46 2.47
CA MET A 85 -10.68 5.22 1.24
C MET A 85 -9.57 6.26 1.41
N SER A 86 -8.70 6.37 0.41
CA SER A 86 -7.69 7.42 0.34
C SER A 86 -8.30 8.81 0.44
N TYR A 87 -7.54 9.79 0.94
CA TYR A 87 -8.00 11.18 0.99
C TYR A 87 -8.48 11.67 -0.38
N GLU A 88 -7.74 11.34 -1.45
CA GLU A 88 -8.03 11.90 -2.76
C GLU A 88 -9.38 11.47 -3.32
N ILE A 89 -9.73 10.20 -3.15
CA ILE A 89 -11.03 9.68 -3.56
C ILE A 89 -12.11 10.10 -2.58
N PHE A 90 -11.81 10.10 -1.29
CA PHE A 90 -12.76 10.45 -0.25
C PHE A 90 -13.21 11.92 -0.35
N ALA A 91 -12.26 12.85 -0.41
CA ALA A 91 -12.48 14.30 -0.38
C ALA A 91 -12.60 14.91 -1.79
N ARG A 92 -12.39 14.11 -2.85
CA ARG A 92 -12.34 14.54 -4.25
C ARG A 92 -11.34 15.69 -4.46
N ARG A 93 -10.21 15.66 -3.74
CA ARG A 93 -9.17 16.70 -3.73
C ARG A 93 -7.79 16.06 -3.77
N ARG A 94 -6.84 16.69 -4.45
CA ARG A 94 -5.46 16.19 -4.47
C ARG A 94 -4.77 16.48 -3.16
N TYR A 95 -3.79 15.66 -2.80
CA TYR A 95 -2.82 16.05 -1.78
C TYR A 95 -2.02 17.26 -2.26
N SER A 96 -2.00 18.32 -1.47
CA SER A 96 -1.11 19.47 -1.67
C SER A 96 0.25 19.20 -1.02
N LEU A 97 1.06 18.35 -1.65
CA LEU A 97 2.43 18.06 -1.22
C LEU A 97 3.33 19.16 -1.81
N GLY A 98 3.57 20.23 -1.03
CA GLY A 98 4.14 21.49 -1.52
C GLY A 98 5.44 21.41 -2.32
N ASP A 99 5.68 22.42 -3.17
CA ASP A 99 6.67 22.44 -4.25
C ASP A 99 8.16 22.64 -3.83
N GLY A 100 8.48 22.42 -2.54
CA GLY A 100 9.74 22.89 -1.93
C GLY A 100 10.62 21.83 -1.28
N ASP A 101 10.29 20.55 -1.42
CA ASP A 101 10.94 19.45 -0.69
C ASP A 101 11.95 18.64 -1.52
N GLY A 102 12.33 19.15 -2.70
CA GLY A 102 13.38 18.56 -3.55
C GLY A 102 12.94 17.39 -4.43
N TYR A 103 11.65 17.00 -4.40
CA TYR A 103 11.13 15.97 -5.29
C TYR A 103 10.81 16.55 -6.68
N LEU A 104 10.99 15.73 -7.73
CA LEU A 104 10.45 16.04 -9.05
C LEU A 104 8.92 15.90 -8.99
N HIS A 105 8.23 17.04 -8.91
CA HIS A 105 6.77 17.06 -8.99
C HIS A 105 6.35 16.65 -10.40
N GLY A 106 5.77 15.46 -10.51
CA GLY A 106 5.20 15.00 -11.78
C GLY A 106 3.98 15.84 -12.12
N ARG A 107 3.81 16.19 -13.40
CA ARG A 107 2.52 16.72 -13.86
C ARG A 107 1.48 15.62 -13.72
N ARG A 108 0.50 15.83 -12.84
CA ARG A 108 -0.65 14.95 -12.69
C ARG A 108 -1.62 15.12 -13.84
N PHE A 109 -1.49 14.23 -14.82
CA PHE A 109 -2.35 14.19 -16.01
C PHE A 109 -3.65 13.40 -15.79
N ASP A 110 -3.76 12.69 -14.67
CA ASP A 110 -4.95 11.93 -14.25
C ASP A 110 -6.11 12.82 -13.80
N VAL A 111 -5.97 14.14 -13.93
CA VAL A 111 -6.96 15.09 -13.44
C VAL A 111 -7.33 16.11 -14.51
N PRO A 112 -8.08 15.70 -15.56
CA PRO A 112 -8.54 16.61 -16.61
C PRO A 112 -9.45 17.74 -16.06
N ASN A 113 -10.23 17.46 -15.01
CA ASN A 113 -11.30 18.34 -14.49
C ASN A 113 -11.15 18.71 -13.01
N GLY A 114 -9.96 18.56 -12.42
CA GLY A 114 -9.72 18.86 -10.99
C GLY A 114 -10.02 17.70 -10.01
N VAL A 115 -10.78 16.68 -10.42
CA VAL A 115 -11.15 15.52 -9.58
C VAL A 115 -10.17 14.34 -9.75
N PRO A 116 -9.57 13.82 -8.66
CA PRO A 116 -8.71 12.63 -8.73
C PRO A 116 -9.44 11.40 -9.29
N ILE A 117 -8.79 10.68 -10.21
CA ILE A 117 -9.26 9.38 -10.71
C ILE A 117 -8.77 8.28 -9.76
N HIS A 118 -9.63 7.29 -9.51
CA HIS A 118 -9.23 6.13 -8.72
C HIS A 118 -8.20 5.28 -9.49
N THR A 119 -7.02 5.13 -8.90
CA THR A 119 -5.89 4.36 -9.46
C THR A 119 -5.27 3.49 -8.37
N VAL A 120 -4.35 2.61 -8.76
CA VAL A 120 -3.65 1.68 -7.86
C VAL A 120 -3.08 2.29 -6.58
N ILE A 121 -2.50 3.50 -6.60
CA ILE A 121 -1.96 4.11 -5.39
C ILE A 121 -3.01 4.25 -4.27
N HIS A 122 -4.28 4.41 -4.63
CA HIS A 122 -5.39 4.58 -3.69
C HIS A 122 -5.81 3.25 -3.07
N ASP A 123 -5.73 2.14 -3.81
CA ASP A 123 -5.90 0.79 -3.27
C ASP A 123 -4.76 0.47 -2.30
N ILE A 124 -3.53 0.85 -2.64
CA ILE A 124 -2.36 0.72 -1.76
C ILE A 124 -2.49 1.57 -0.49
N GLU A 125 -2.96 2.83 -0.60
CA GLU A 125 -3.25 3.66 0.58
C GLU A 125 -4.36 3.04 1.43
N SER A 126 -5.40 2.49 0.79
CA SER A 126 -6.50 1.85 1.52
C SER A 126 -6.00 0.64 2.31
N PHE A 127 -5.14 -0.18 1.72
CA PHE A 127 -4.54 -1.32 2.40
C PHE A 127 -3.61 -0.90 3.54
N PHE A 128 -2.80 0.14 3.32
CA PHE A 128 -2.01 0.78 4.38
C PHE A 128 -2.89 1.26 5.54
N GLY A 129 -4.04 1.88 5.23
CA GLY A 129 -5.01 2.33 6.23
C GLY A 129 -5.58 1.18 7.08
N VAL A 130 -5.83 0.01 6.48
CA VAL A 130 -6.25 -1.20 7.21
C VAL A 130 -5.18 -1.63 8.21
N LEU A 131 -3.91 -1.67 7.79
CA LEU A 131 -2.81 -2.04 8.69
C LEU A 131 -2.70 -1.07 9.88
N VAL A 132 -2.68 0.24 9.60
CA VAL A 132 -2.62 1.29 10.63
C VAL A 132 -3.80 1.16 11.60
N TYR A 133 -5.00 0.89 11.09
CA TYR A 133 -6.18 0.67 11.93
C TYR A 133 -6.00 -0.51 12.89
N GLN A 134 -5.51 -1.66 12.40
CA GLN A 134 -5.26 -2.81 13.29
C GLN A 134 -4.26 -2.45 14.39
N CYS A 135 -3.17 -1.76 14.04
CA CYS A 135 -2.14 -1.35 15.00
C CYS A 135 -2.65 -0.39 16.09
N LEU A 136 -3.68 0.42 15.78
CA LEU A 136 -4.27 1.37 16.72
C LEU A 136 -5.40 0.76 17.55
N VAL A 137 -6.19 -0.16 17.00
CA VAL A 137 -7.47 -0.60 17.57
C VAL A 137 -7.42 -1.99 18.20
N ARG A 138 -6.52 -2.86 17.77
CA ARG A 138 -6.39 -4.23 18.30
C ARG A 138 -5.31 -4.32 19.36
N GLU A 139 -5.42 -5.32 20.22
CA GLU A 139 -4.38 -5.65 21.21
C GLU A 139 -3.45 -6.78 20.75
N GLY A 140 -3.73 -7.37 19.58
CA GLY A 140 -2.92 -8.42 18.99
C GLY A 140 -3.79 -9.52 18.36
N PRO A 141 -3.37 -10.80 18.44
CA PRO A 141 -4.06 -11.93 17.84
C PRO A 141 -5.39 -12.21 18.55
N GLY A 142 -6.28 -12.95 17.90
CA GLY A 142 -7.64 -13.20 18.38
C GLY A 142 -8.64 -12.06 18.11
N GLY A 143 -8.17 -10.91 17.60
CA GLY A 143 -9.04 -9.85 17.10
C GLY A 143 -9.75 -9.05 18.20
N HIS A 144 -9.32 -9.15 19.45
CA HIS A 144 -9.87 -8.33 20.52
C HIS A 144 -9.55 -6.84 20.29
N ARG A 145 -10.52 -5.99 20.64
CA ARG A 145 -10.32 -4.53 20.63
C ARG A 145 -9.58 -4.15 21.90
N ARG A 146 -8.62 -3.23 21.80
CA ARG A 146 -7.88 -2.71 22.96
C ARG A 146 -8.83 -2.29 24.08
N GLN A 147 -8.51 -2.72 25.29
CA GLN A 147 -9.26 -2.34 26.48
C GLN A 147 -9.35 -0.81 26.67
N ASP A 148 -8.31 -0.06 26.31
CA ASP A 148 -8.28 1.42 26.34
C ASP A 148 -9.43 2.08 25.56
N LEU A 149 -9.95 1.39 24.55
CA LEU A 149 -11.03 1.87 23.68
C LEU A 149 -12.42 1.47 24.18
N ILE A 150 -12.52 0.65 25.22
CA ILE A 150 -13.79 0.25 25.84
C ILE A 150 -14.20 1.37 26.81
N PRO A 151 -15.43 1.93 26.69
CA PRO A 151 -15.91 2.92 27.63
C PRO A 151 -16.01 2.34 29.05
N GLY A 152 -15.33 2.96 30.03
CA GLY A 152 -15.39 2.56 31.43
C GLY A 152 -15.62 3.78 32.36
N PRO A 153 -16.10 3.57 33.61
CA PRO A 153 -16.56 4.65 34.48
C PRO A 153 -15.48 5.65 34.96
N SER A 154 -14.20 5.34 34.74
CA SER A 154 -13.06 6.04 35.37
C SER A 154 -12.03 6.65 34.40
N MET A 155 -12.23 6.63 33.08
CA MET A 155 -11.15 6.99 32.16
C MET A 155 -11.17 8.45 31.70
N MET A 156 -10.23 9.26 32.21
CA MET A 156 -9.59 10.32 31.43
C MET A 156 -8.09 10.37 31.72
N LEU A 157 -7.36 9.32 31.31
CA LEU A 157 -5.93 9.50 31.00
C LEU A 157 -5.86 10.21 29.65
N LYS A 158 -5.19 11.37 29.61
CA LYS A 158 -5.07 12.23 28.42
C LYS A 158 -4.68 11.43 27.15
N GLU A 159 -3.80 10.46 27.30
CA GLU A 159 -3.31 9.59 26.22
C GLU A 159 -4.42 8.76 25.56
N ILE A 160 -5.38 8.24 26.34
CA ILE A 160 -6.52 7.47 25.81
C ILE A 160 -7.44 8.37 25.00
N MET A 161 -7.66 9.61 25.47
CA MET A 161 -8.45 10.59 24.71
C MET A 161 -7.77 10.97 23.40
N ASP A 162 -6.44 11.14 23.42
CA ASP A 162 -5.67 11.49 22.23
C ASP A 162 -5.63 10.33 21.22
N LEU A 163 -5.50 9.07 21.68
CA LEU A 163 -5.68 7.87 20.85
C LEU A 163 -7.07 7.83 20.20
N ARG A 164 -8.15 8.04 20.97
CA ARG A 164 -9.52 8.03 20.44
C ARG A 164 -9.72 9.12 19.39
N LYS A 165 -9.22 10.34 19.66
CA LYS A 165 -9.25 11.45 18.68
C LYS A 165 -8.46 11.10 17.42
N CYS A 166 -7.32 10.43 17.56
CA CYS A 166 -6.54 9.95 16.42
C CYS A 166 -7.34 8.97 15.56
N ILE A 167 -7.95 7.94 16.16
CA ILE A 167 -8.77 6.94 15.44
C ILE A 167 -9.95 7.62 14.75
N VAL A 168 -10.71 8.45 15.47
CA VAL A 168 -11.86 9.18 14.92
C VAL A 168 -11.41 10.08 13.77
N GLY A 169 -10.35 10.85 13.96
CA GLY A 169 -9.82 11.74 12.91
C GLY A 169 -9.34 10.99 11.67
N LEU A 170 -8.76 9.80 11.83
CA LEU A 170 -8.26 9.00 10.70
C LEU A 170 -9.35 8.23 9.94
N PHE A 171 -10.35 7.70 10.64
CA PHE A 171 -11.23 6.66 10.09
C PHE A 171 -12.72 7.02 10.13
N GLU A 172 -13.11 8.04 10.88
CA GLU A 172 -14.51 8.48 11.04
C GLU A 172 -14.73 9.95 10.64
N ASP A 173 -13.65 10.70 10.35
CA ASP A 173 -13.71 12.08 9.89
C ASP A 173 -14.38 12.18 8.51
N ARG A 174 -15.39 13.06 8.43
CA ARG A 174 -16.20 13.25 7.22
C ARG A 174 -15.51 14.06 6.13
N ASP A 175 -14.38 14.68 6.45
CA ASP A 175 -13.59 15.48 5.51
C ASP A 175 -12.20 14.87 5.22
N ALA A 176 -11.84 13.80 5.93
CA ALA A 176 -10.51 13.18 5.89
C ALA A 176 -9.35 14.18 6.07
N ASP A 177 -9.55 15.24 6.85
CA ASP A 177 -8.58 16.31 7.06
C ASP A 177 -7.32 15.77 7.74
N MET A 178 -7.49 14.89 8.73
CA MET A 178 -6.36 14.27 9.41
C MET A 178 -5.48 13.48 8.43
N LYS A 179 -6.08 12.70 7.50
CA LYS A 179 -5.31 11.97 6.47
C LYS A 179 -4.49 12.96 5.62
N CYS A 180 -5.12 14.03 5.13
CA CYS A 180 -4.45 15.08 4.38
C CYS A 180 -3.25 15.68 5.13
N ARG A 181 -3.48 16.08 6.38
CA ARG A 181 -2.46 16.71 7.23
C ARG A 181 -1.28 15.81 7.52
N LEU A 182 -1.52 14.51 7.71
CA LEU A 182 -0.44 13.55 7.95
C LEU A 182 0.49 13.49 6.74
N PHE A 183 -0.06 13.41 5.52
CA PHE A 183 0.74 13.36 4.29
C PHE A 183 1.58 14.63 4.10
N GLY A 184 1.03 15.79 4.49
CA GLY A 184 1.74 17.08 4.48
C GLY A 184 2.79 17.26 5.58
N ALA A 185 2.67 16.58 6.74
CA ALA A 185 3.53 16.79 7.90
C ALA A 185 4.03 15.47 8.52
N PRO A 186 5.21 14.96 8.10
CA PRO A 186 5.76 13.68 8.58
C PRO A 186 5.88 13.57 10.11
N GLN A 187 6.19 14.67 10.79
CA GLN A 187 6.30 14.74 12.24
C GLN A 187 4.97 14.45 12.96
N LEU A 188 3.84 14.76 12.31
CA LEU A 188 2.52 14.42 12.85
C LEU A 188 2.25 12.93 12.74
N PHE A 189 2.76 12.26 11.70
CA PHE A 189 2.62 10.82 11.55
C PHE A 189 3.30 10.06 12.69
N GLU A 190 4.53 10.44 13.04
CA GLU A 190 5.20 9.82 14.19
C GLU A 190 4.50 10.13 15.52
N SER A 191 4.27 11.41 15.80
CA SER A 191 3.78 11.85 17.10
C SER A 191 2.30 11.54 17.35
N ARG A 192 1.49 11.40 16.29
CA ARG A 192 0.03 11.22 16.41
C ARG A 192 -0.49 9.89 15.88
N VAL A 193 0.33 9.06 15.24
CA VAL A 193 -0.12 7.74 14.76
C VAL A 193 0.77 6.65 15.32
N ILE A 194 2.07 6.69 15.01
CA ILE A 194 3.01 5.64 15.40
C ILE A 194 3.17 5.54 16.92
N SER A 195 3.19 6.67 17.62
CA SER A 195 3.28 6.75 19.08
C SER A 195 2.15 5.98 19.80
N PHE A 196 0.99 5.83 19.17
CA PHE A 196 -0.20 5.22 19.75
C PHE A 196 -0.37 3.74 19.44
N PHE A 197 0.54 3.13 18.67
CA PHE A 197 0.48 1.70 18.38
C PHE A 197 0.48 0.89 19.67
N HIS A 198 -0.37 -0.13 19.73
CA HIS A 198 -0.34 -1.07 20.84
C HIS A 198 1.05 -1.74 20.91
N PRO A 199 1.60 -2.01 22.12
CA PRO A 199 2.94 -2.58 22.27
C PRO A 199 3.17 -3.86 21.45
N TYR A 200 2.14 -4.68 21.29
CA TYR A 200 2.16 -5.88 20.44
C TYR A 200 2.62 -5.59 19.00
N PHE A 201 2.28 -4.41 18.45
CA PHE A 201 2.61 -4.02 17.07
C PHE A 201 3.86 -3.14 16.97
N ASN A 202 4.68 -3.03 18.02
CA ASN A 202 5.87 -2.18 18.00
C ASN A 202 6.83 -2.54 16.86
N ARG A 203 6.98 -3.83 16.56
CA ARG A 203 7.84 -4.31 15.47
C ARG A 203 7.34 -3.96 14.07
N LEU A 204 6.06 -3.57 13.93
CA LEU A 204 5.51 -3.08 12.67
C LEU A 204 5.79 -1.59 12.41
N LYS A 205 6.28 -0.84 13.40
CA LYS A 205 6.54 0.60 13.24
C LYS A 205 7.52 0.90 12.10
N PRO A 206 8.65 0.19 11.92
CA PRO A 206 9.55 0.40 10.78
C PRO A 206 8.88 0.15 9.43
N LEU A 207 8.10 -0.93 9.30
CA LEU A 207 7.31 -1.26 8.10
C LEU A 207 6.35 -0.12 7.76
N VAL A 208 5.55 0.32 8.72
CA VAL A 208 4.55 1.37 8.50
C VAL A 208 5.21 2.69 8.09
N ARG A 209 6.38 3.03 8.65
CA ARG A 209 7.15 4.21 8.24
C ARG A 209 7.66 4.11 6.81
N GLU A 210 8.20 2.96 6.42
CA GLU A 210 8.73 2.76 5.07
C GLU A 210 7.60 2.79 4.03
N TRP A 211 6.49 2.10 4.30
CA TRP A 211 5.31 2.15 3.44
C TRP A 211 4.76 3.57 3.30
N TRP A 212 4.67 4.30 4.40
CA TRP A 212 4.25 5.70 4.37
C TRP A 212 5.14 6.57 3.46
N ARG A 213 6.46 6.37 3.50
CA ARG A 213 7.39 7.06 2.59
C ARG A 213 7.15 6.68 1.13
N ILE A 214 6.92 5.40 0.84
CA ILE A 214 6.58 4.94 -0.53
C ILE A 214 5.32 5.64 -1.03
N LEU A 215 4.25 5.68 -0.22
CA LEU A 215 3.01 6.37 -0.57
C LEU A 215 3.27 7.85 -0.87
N LYS A 216 3.98 8.55 0.02
CA LYS A 216 4.34 9.96 -0.19
C LYS A 216 5.12 10.18 -1.47
N CYS A 217 6.13 9.36 -1.74
CA CYS A 217 6.94 9.49 -2.96
C CYS A 217 6.09 9.24 -4.21
N THR A 218 5.21 8.24 -4.18
CA THR A 218 4.33 7.89 -5.30
C THR A 218 3.31 9.02 -5.55
N TYR A 219 2.74 9.63 -4.51
CA TYR A 219 1.85 10.78 -4.64
C TYR A 219 2.54 12.04 -5.19
N ARG A 220 3.85 12.22 -4.95
CA ARG A 220 4.63 13.36 -5.48
C ARG A 220 4.99 13.20 -6.95
N ILE A 221 5.46 12.01 -7.32
CA ILE A 221 5.95 11.74 -8.68
C ILE A 221 4.78 11.47 -9.64
N TYR A 222 3.70 10.88 -9.11
CA TYR A 222 2.42 10.58 -9.74
C TYR A 222 2.43 10.61 -11.28
N ASN A 223 2.88 9.50 -11.86
CA ASN A 223 2.86 9.24 -13.30
C ASN A 223 2.62 7.74 -13.55
N ASP A 224 2.35 7.36 -14.81
CA ASP A 224 2.01 5.98 -15.18
C ASP A 224 3.09 4.97 -14.76
N VAL A 225 4.36 5.37 -14.76
CA VAL A 225 5.49 4.53 -14.31
C VAL A 225 5.45 4.33 -12.80
N ALA A 226 5.27 5.40 -12.02
CA ALA A 226 5.17 5.31 -10.56
C ALA A 226 3.98 4.45 -10.13
N GLN A 227 2.84 4.59 -10.82
CA GLN A 227 1.66 3.76 -10.60
C GLN A 227 1.93 2.28 -10.96
N ALA A 228 2.65 2.00 -12.04
CA ALA A 228 3.02 0.63 -12.40
C ALA A 228 3.99 -0.02 -11.41
N LEU A 229 4.87 0.76 -10.78
CA LEU A 229 5.91 0.24 -9.89
C LEU A 229 5.50 0.13 -8.42
N VAL A 230 4.49 0.89 -7.97
CA VAL A 230 4.15 0.97 -6.53
C VAL A 230 3.78 -0.39 -5.92
N HIS A 231 3.08 -1.25 -6.67
CA HIS A 231 2.77 -2.61 -6.21
C HIS A 231 4.05 -3.41 -5.91
N GLY A 232 4.99 -3.44 -6.85
CA GLY A 232 6.25 -4.16 -6.69
C GLY A 232 7.08 -3.62 -5.53
N GLN A 233 7.12 -2.30 -5.37
CA GLN A 233 7.82 -1.65 -4.25
C GLN A 233 7.21 -2.04 -2.89
N VAL A 234 5.87 -2.08 -2.80
CA VAL A 234 5.19 -2.49 -1.57
C VAL A 234 5.43 -3.98 -1.29
N LEU A 235 5.40 -4.86 -2.30
CA LEU A 235 5.68 -6.29 -2.11
C LEU A 235 7.10 -6.53 -1.59
N VAL A 236 8.11 -5.94 -2.23
CA VAL A 236 9.52 -6.04 -1.79
C VAL A 236 9.69 -5.51 -0.37
N MET A 237 9.01 -4.40 -0.04
CA MET A 237 9.04 -3.84 1.32
C MET A 237 8.38 -4.79 2.33
N LEU A 238 7.25 -5.41 2.00
CA LEU A 238 6.58 -6.39 2.88
C LEU A 238 7.47 -7.60 3.12
N GLU A 239 8.07 -8.19 2.08
CA GLU A 239 8.99 -9.33 2.20
C GLU A 239 10.19 -8.99 3.08
N LYS A 240 10.85 -7.86 2.81
CA LYS A 240 11.96 -7.35 3.63
C LYS A 240 11.59 -7.24 5.11
N HIS A 241 10.43 -6.66 5.43
CA HIS A 241 10.02 -6.50 6.83
C HIS A 241 9.56 -7.81 7.47
N LEU A 242 9.02 -8.75 6.70
CA LEU A 242 8.74 -10.10 7.19
C LEU A 242 10.02 -10.82 7.59
N ASP A 243 11.09 -10.72 6.79
CA ASP A 243 12.39 -11.30 7.11
C ASP A 243 12.97 -10.68 8.38
N LEU A 244 12.90 -9.35 8.53
CA LEU A 244 13.36 -8.63 9.72
C LEU A 244 12.60 -9.05 11.00
N ILE A 245 11.27 -9.18 10.90
CA ILE A 245 10.42 -9.63 12.02
C ILE A 245 10.72 -11.08 12.38
N THR A 246 11.03 -11.92 11.38
CA THR A 246 11.36 -13.34 11.56
C THR A 246 12.74 -13.51 12.21
N ALA A 247 13.71 -12.70 11.82
CA ALA A 247 15.04 -12.69 12.44
C ALA A 247 14.98 -12.34 13.93
N GLY A 248 14.10 -11.39 14.30
CA GLY A 248 13.83 -11.11 15.71
C GLY A 248 14.97 -10.43 16.47
N GLU A 249 15.85 -9.71 15.77
CA GLU A 249 17.07 -9.12 16.34
C GLU A 249 16.94 -7.60 16.55
N GLY A 250 17.65 -7.08 17.57
CA GLY A 250 17.71 -5.64 17.85
C GLY A 250 16.32 -5.01 18.06
N ASP A 251 16.00 -3.97 17.29
CA ASP A 251 14.69 -3.30 17.33
C ASP A 251 13.52 -4.19 16.87
N MET A 252 13.80 -5.37 16.29
CA MET A 252 12.83 -6.39 15.89
C MET A 252 12.69 -7.53 16.92
N THR A 253 13.29 -7.39 18.09
CA THR A 253 13.09 -8.35 19.20
C THR A 253 11.63 -8.32 19.64
N PRO A 254 10.94 -9.47 19.73
CA PRO A 254 9.55 -9.54 20.20
C PRO A 254 9.38 -8.83 21.54
N THR A 255 8.32 -8.05 21.67
CA THR A 255 7.99 -7.39 22.94
C THR A 255 7.36 -8.36 23.94
N GLU A 256 7.34 -8.01 25.23
CA GLU A 256 6.63 -8.80 26.26
C GLU A 256 5.15 -9.04 25.91
N ALA A 257 4.51 -8.07 25.25
CA ALA A 257 3.14 -8.21 24.77
C ALA A 257 3.00 -9.32 23.72
N GLU A 258 4.01 -9.53 22.87
CA GLU A 258 4.04 -10.56 21.83
C GLU A 258 4.40 -11.95 22.35
N THR A 259 5.21 -12.02 23.41
CA THR A 259 5.68 -13.28 24.02
C THR A 259 4.86 -13.72 25.22
N SER A 260 3.80 -12.98 25.58
CA SER A 260 2.89 -13.39 26.65
C SER A 260 2.19 -14.72 26.30
N GLU A 261 1.97 -15.57 27.30
CA GLU A 261 1.28 -16.86 27.12
C GLU A 261 -0.10 -16.69 26.47
N GLU A 262 -0.80 -15.60 26.82
CA GLU A 262 -2.10 -15.28 26.23
C GLU A 262 -1.98 -14.94 24.75
N ALA A 263 -1.00 -14.13 24.36
CA ALA A 263 -0.78 -13.78 22.96
C ALA A 263 -0.39 -15.00 22.12
N GLU A 264 0.42 -15.91 22.67
CA GLU A 264 0.76 -17.17 22.03
C GLU A 264 -0.48 -18.05 21.83
N ARG A 265 -1.28 -18.25 22.88
CA ARG A 265 -2.53 -19.02 22.79
C ARG A 265 -3.51 -18.45 21.75
N LEU A 266 -3.69 -17.14 21.75
CA LEU A 266 -4.57 -16.46 20.79
C LEU A 266 -4.04 -16.53 19.36
N ARG A 267 -2.71 -16.44 19.18
CA ARG A 267 -2.05 -16.62 17.88
C ARG A 267 -2.31 -18.01 17.33
N ASP A 268 -2.07 -19.05 18.13
CA ASP A 268 -2.25 -20.44 17.71
C ASP A 268 -3.71 -20.73 17.38
N THR A 269 -4.64 -20.18 18.17
CA THR A 269 -6.08 -20.27 17.91
C THR A 269 -6.46 -19.61 16.58
N GLU A 270 -5.96 -18.41 16.30
CA GLU A 270 -6.23 -17.72 15.03
C GLU A 270 -5.59 -18.45 13.84
N LEU A 271 -4.37 -18.98 14.00
CA LEU A 271 -3.70 -19.78 12.96
C LEU A 271 -4.50 -21.04 12.65
N GLN A 272 -5.00 -21.74 13.67
CA GLN A 272 -5.85 -22.91 13.49
C GLN A 272 -7.15 -22.54 12.77
N ARG A 273 -7.80 -21.45 13.18
CA ARG A 273 -9.01 -20.95 12.52
C ARG A 273 -8.77 -20.64 11.04
N ARG A 274 -7.63 -20.03 10.70
CA ARG A 274 -7.24 -19.74 9.30
C ARG A 274 -6.96 -21.00 8.51
N ALA A 275 -6.30 -21.99 9.12
CA ALA A 275 -6.09 -23.30 8.49
C ALA A 275 -7.43 -24.00 8.19
N ASP A 276 -8.42 -23.89 9.08
CA ASP A 276 -9.76 -24.42 8.89
C ASP A 276 -10.51 -23.70 7.76
N ASP A 277 -10.45 -22.37 7.72
CA ASP A 277 -11.02 -21.56 6.64
C ASP A 277 -10.42 -21.95 5.29
N LEU A 278 -9.09 -22.09 5.20
CA LEU A 278 -8.41 -22.53 3.98
C LEU A 278 -8.85 -23.93 3.56
N ARG A 279 -8.93 -24.88 4.49
CA ARG A 279 -9.45 -26.23 4.19
C ARG A 279 -10.87 -26.20 3.64
N ARG A 280 -11.74 -25.34 4.20
CA ARG A 280 -13.12 -25.15 3.71
C ARG A 280 -13.16 -24.56 2.30
N LEU A 281 -12.29 -23.59 2.00
CA LEU A 281 -12.18 -22.99 0.67
C LEU A 281 -11.72 -24.03 -0.35
N TYR A 282 -10.68 -24.82 -0.04
CA TYR A 282 -10.21 -25.90 -0.92
C TYR A 282 -11.19 -27.07 -1.07
N SER A 283 -12.10 -27.25 -0.10
CA SER A 283 -13.15 -28.27 -0.18
C SER A 283 -14.46 -27.72 -0.79
N SER A 284 -14.46 -26.46 -1.23
CA SER A 284 -15.65 -25.82 -1.77
C SER A 284 -15.91 -26.26 -3.21
N PRO A 285 -17.16 -26.45 -3.64
CA PRO A 285 -17.48 -27.07 -4.95
C PRO A 285 -17.19 -26.18 -6.17
N TRP A 286 -16.61 -24.99 -5.96
CA TRP A 286 -16.33 -24.04 -7.05
C TRP A 286 -15.22 -24.50 -8.00
N ASP A 287 -14.51 -25.58 -7.68
CA ASP A 287 -13.50 -26.23 -8.54
C ASP A 287 -14.06 -27.38 -9.41
N THR A 288 -15.37 -27.69 -9.33
CA THR A 288 -15.97 -28.63 -10.28
C THR A 288 -16.52 -27.90 -11.50
N GLU A 289 -15.92 -28.14 -12.67
CA GLU A 289 -16.38 -27.80 -14.03
C GLU A 289 -17.78 -28.36 -14.40
N GLU A 290 -18.68 -28.60 -13.44
CA GLU A 290 -19.99 -29.23 -13.68
C GLU A 290 -21.17 -28.25 -13.80
N CYS A 291 -20.93 -26.94 -13.90
CA CYS A 291 -22.01 -25.95 -14.09
C CYS A 291 -22.29 -25.56 -15.57
N LEU A 292 -21.77 -26.27 -16.57
CA LEU A 292 -22.00 -25.92 -17.99
C LEU A 292 -22.77 -26.95 -18.84
N PHE A 293 -23.30 -28.05 -18.29
CA PHE A 293 -24.01 -29.06 -19.11
C PHE A 293 -25.37 -29.55 -18.57
N SER A 294 -26.09 -28.73 -17.79
CA SER A 294 -27.49 -29.04 -17.40
C SER A 294 -28.49 -27.93 -17.73
N SER A 295 -28.36 -27.34 -18.93
CA SER A 295 -29.48 -26.63 -19.58
C SER A 295 -29.68 -27.17 -21.00
N GLY A 296 -30.08 -28.45 -21.05
CA GLY A 296 -30.56 -29.10 -22.25
C GLY A 296 -31.72 -30.02 -21.89
N LEU A 297 -32.90 -29.43 -21.73
CA LEU A 297 -34.23 -30.03 -21.95
C LEU A 297 -35.29 -28.91 -21.97
#